data_AF-A0A832MFV5-F1
#
_entry.id   AF-A0A832MFV5-F1
#
_cell.length_a   1.000
_cell.length_b   1.000
_cell.length_c   1.000
_cell.angle_alpha   90.00
_cell.angle_beta   90.00
_cell.angle_gamma   90.00
#
_symmetry.space_group_name_H-M   'P 1'
#
loop_
_entity.id
_entity.type
_entity.pdbx_description
1 polymer ?
#
loop_
_entity_poly.entity_id
_entity_poly.type
_entity_poly.pdbx_seq_one_letter_code
_entity_poly.pdbx_strand_id
1 'polypeptide(L)'
;MDPLTCHDVAPLWTVSGASGYLRRPDEEVRRWIENGRLEWAWDIGRPGSRRREIRVWYRSLEVCKGRRPASTLSPETVVAAIIGHNRPALRVSEVCAILNCNRNLVRRLLESGELLSYGTAQRSCQSQLRRLPLVARASLENFLRRRRLF
;
A
#
# COMPACT_ATOMS: atom_id res chain seq x y z
N MET A 1 17.85 11.88 -6.64
CA MET A 1 16.44 11.48 -6.82
C MET A 1 16.40 9.96 -6.88
N ASP A 2 15.53 9.31 -6.13
CA ASP A 2 15.41 7.85 -6.16
C ASP A 2 14.66 7.45 -7.45
N PRO A 3 15.31 6.75 -8.41
CA PRO A 3 14.71 6.41 -9.69
C PRO A 3 13.54 5.42 -9.56
N LEU A 4 13.15 5.04 -8.35
CA LEU A 4 12.08 4.10 -8.02
C LEU A 4 10.75 4.75 -7.63
N THR A 5 10.76 6.00 -7.17
CA THR A 5 9.54 6.71 -6.76
C THR A 5 8.84 7.34 -7.97
N CYS A 6 7.53 7.13 -8.09
CA CYS A 6 6.69 7.84 -9.07
C CYS A 6 5.92 8.92 -8.30
N HIS A 7 6.18 10.20 -8.58
CA HIS A 7 5.55 11.31 -7.87
C HIS A 7 4.21 11.75 -8.46
N ASP A 8 3.93 11.41 -9.72
CA ASP A 8 2.75 11.87 -10.45
C ASP A 8 1.58 10.87 -10.44
N VAL A 9 1.83 9.66 -9.93
CA VAL A 9 0.86 8.55 -9.95
C VAL A 9 0.84 7.89 -8.58
N ALA A 10 -0.35 7.50 -8.11
CA ALA A 10 -0.45 6.68 -6.90
C ALA A 10 0.42 5.42 -7.04
N PRO A 11 1.29 5.11 -6.07
CA PRO A 11 2.24 4.02 -6.22
C PRO A 11 1.53 2.66 -6.23
N LEU A 12 0.43 2.53 -5.50
CA LEU A 12 -0.39 1.33 -5.45
C LEU A 12 -1.71 1.53 -6.20
N TRP A 13 -2.09 0.53 -6.98
CA TRP A 13 -3.27 0.54 -7.83
C TRP A 13 -4.28 -0.51 -7.37
N THR A 14 -5.57 -0.21 -7.49
CA THR A 14 -6.62 -1.21 -7.28
C THR A 14 -6.55 -2.28 -8.37
N VAL A 15 -7.13 -3.46 -8.12
CA VAL A 15 -7.26 -4.51 -9.15
C VAL A 15 -7.98 -3.97 -10.39
N SER A 16 -9.08 -3.23 -10.21
CA SER A 16 -9.82 -2.61 -11.30
C SER A 16 -8.98 -1.58 -12.08
N GLY A 17 -8.17 -0.77 -11.38
CA GLY A 17 -7.24 0.15 -12.04
C GLY A 17 -6.15 -0.59 -12.84
N ALA A 18 -5.58 -1.64 -12.28
CA ALA A 18 -4.62 -2.50 -12.96
C ALA A 18 -5.24 -3.19 -14.19
N SER A 19 -6.47 -3.66 -14.07
CA SER A 19 -7.30 -4.24 -15.14
C SER A 19 -7.48 -3.27 -16.30
N GLY A 20 -7.90 -2.02 -16.03
CA GLY A 20 -7.96 -0.96 -17.04
C GLY A 20 -6.61 -0.66 -17.71
N TYR A 21 -5.52 -0.62 -16.92
CA TYR A 21 -4.17 -0.36 -17.44
C TYR A 21 -3.63 -1.48 -18.33
N LEU A 22 -3.88 -2.73 -17.95
CA LEU A 22 -3.43 -3.94 -18.64
C LEU A 22 -4.37 -4.36 -19.77
N ARG A 23 -5.58 -3.77 -19.85
CA ARG A 23 -6.66 -4.18 -20.76
C ARG A 23 -7.01 -5.67 -20.60
N ARG A 24 -7.15 -6.10 -19.35
CA ARG A 24 -7.49 -7.48 -18.95
C ARG A 24 -8.60 -7.44 -17.90
N PRO A 25 -9.50 -8.44 -17.85
CA PRO A 25 -10.54 -8.50 -16.82
C PRO A 25 -9.94 -8.67 -15.42
N ASP A 26 -10.67 -8.22 -14.39
CA ASP A 26 -10.24 -8.26 -12.99
C ASP A 26 -9.88 -9.68 -12.53
N GLU A 27 -10.62 -10.69 -12.97
CA GLU A 27 -10.37 -12.11 -12.66
C GLU A 27 -9.03 -12.60 -13.24
N GLU A 28 -8.61 -12.09 -14.40
CA GLU A 28 -7.32 -12.43 -14.98
C GLU A 28 -6.17 -11.74 -14.23
N VAL A 29 -6.34 -10.47 -13.85
CA VAL A 29 -5.37 -9.75 -13.01
C VAL A 29 -5.20 -10.45 -11.65
N ARG A 30 -6.29 -10.93 -11.04
CA ARG A 30 -6.22 -11.73 -9.80
C ARG A 30 -5.43 -13.01 -9.98
N ARG A 31 -5.68 -13.75 -11.07
CA ARG A 31 -4.88 -14.95 -11.40
C ARG A 31 -3.41 -14.62 -11.61
N TRP A 32 -3.09 -13.47 -12.21
CA TRP A 32 -1.70 -13.02 -12.39
C TRP A 32 -1.02 -12.64 -11.07
N ILE A 33 -1.78 -12.17 -10.08
CA ILE A 33 -1.27 -11.96 -8.72
C ILE A 33 -1.01 -13.32 -8.08
N GLU A 34 -1.99 -14.22 -8.12
CA GLU A 34 -1.94 -15.54 -7.49
C GLU A 34 -0.84 -16.46 -8.05
N ASN A 35 -0.52 -16.34 -9.34
CA ASN A 35 0.56 -17.10 -9.97
C ASN A 35 1.92 -16.38 -9.96
N GLY A 36 2.03 -15.24 -9.27
CA GLY A 36 3.28 -14.49 -9.10
C GLY A 36 3.70 -13.63 -10.30
N ARG A 37 2.94 -13.59 -11.40
CA ARG A 37 3.24 -12.71 -12.55
C ARG A 37 3.18 -11.21 -12.18
N LEU A 38 2.34 -10.85 -11.22
CA LEU A 38 2.31 -9.54 -10.58
C LEU A 38 2.85 -9.66 -9.16
N GLU A 39 4.17 -9.82 -9.07
CA GLU A 39 4.91 -10.16 -7.84
C GLU A 39 4.64 -9.20 -6.67
N TRP A 40 4.50 -7.92 -6.97
CA TRP A 40 4.33 -6.87 -5.96
C TRP A 40 2.85 -6.52 -5.77
N ALA A 41 2.19 -7.30 -4.91
CA ALA A 41 0.80 -7.11 -4.51
C ALA A 41 0.59 -7.27 -3.00
N TRP A 42 -0.36 -6.51 -2.45
CA TRP A 42 -0.69 -6.46 -1.02
C TRP A 42 -2.18 -6.59 -0.79
N ASP A 43 -2.59 -7.30 0.25
CA ASP A 43 -3.95 -7.20 0.79
C ASP A 43 -3.97 -6.17 1.93
N ILE A 44 -4.51 -4.99 1.64
CA ILE A 44 -4.60 -3.88 2.61
C ILE A 44 -5.90 -3.94 3.44
N GLY A 45 -6.69 -5.00 3.28
CA GLY A 45 -7.94 -5.19 4.00
C GLY A 45 -7.74 -5.40 5.50
N ARG A 46 -8.79 -5.11 6.27
CA ARG A 46 -8.81 -5.40 7.71
C ARG A 46 -8.71 -6.94 7.91
N PRO A 47 -7.95 -7.43 8.90
CA PRO A 47 -7.98 -8.85 9.24
C PRO A 47 -9.41 -9.34 9.46
N GLY A 48 -9.75 -10.50 8.90
CA GLY A 48 -11.10 -11.08 9.00
C GLY A 48 -12.14 -10.45 8.07
N SER A 49 -11.80 -9.48 7.23
CA SER A 49 -12.75 -8.98 6.23
C SER A 49 -13.05 -10.05 5.18
N ARG A 50 -14.34 -10.28 4.89
CA ARG A 50 -14.78 -11.26 3.88
C ARG A 50 -14.27 -10.97 2.46
N ARG A 51 -13.98 -9.71 2.14
CA ARG A 51 -13.43 -9.28 0.85
C ARG A 51 -12.01 -8.76 1.05
N ARG A 52 -11.06 -9.28 0.26
CA ARG A 52 -9.69 -8.78 0.20
C ARG A 52 -9.66 -7.40 -0.46
N GLU A 53 -8.86 -6.47 0.07
CA GLU A 53 -8.62 -5.18 -0.55
C GLU A 53 -7.23 -5.20 -1.21
N ILE A 54 -7.14 -5.81 -2.39
CA ILE A 54 -5.84 -6.01 -3.05
C ILE A 54 -5.36 -4.71 -3.71
N ARG A 55 -4.06 -4.45 -3.61
CA ARG A 55 -3.33 -3.38 -4.27
C ARG A 55 -2.10 -3.92 -4.98
N VAL A 56 -1.81 -3.40 -6.17
CA VAL A 56 -0.66 -3.79 -6.99
C VAL A 56 0.27 -2.60 -7.18
N TRP A 57 1.57 -2.80 -7.05
CA TRP A 57 2.53 -1.73 -7.30
C TRP A 57 2.59 -1.39 -8.79
N TYR A 58 2.53 -0.09 -9.11
CA TYR A 58 2.51 0.40 -10.48
C TYR A 58 3.65 -0.15 -11.34
N ARG A 59 4.87 -0.24 -10.80
CA ARG A 59 6.01 -0.77 -11.57
C ARG A 59 5.90 -2.25 -11.91
N SER A 60 5.22 -3.03 -11.07
CA SER A 60 4.87 -4.42 -11.39
C SER A 60 4.02 -4.49 -12.65
N LEU A 61 3.08 -3.54 -12.81
CA LEU A 61 2.26 -3.41 -14.02
C LEU A 61 3.10 -2.98 -15.24
N GLU A 62 4.07 -2.07 -15.07
CA GLU A 62 4.98 -1.65 -16.15
C GLU A 62 5.83 -2.81 -16.66
N VAL A 63 6.39 -3.61 -15.74
CA VAL A 63 7.17 -4.81 -16.08
C VAL A 63 6.29 -5.82 -16.80
N CYS A 64 5.09 -6.08 -16.28
CA CYS A 64 4.14 -7.00 -16.90
C CYS A 64 3.75 -6.61 -18.33
N LYS A 65 3.69 -5.30 -18.61
CA LYS A 65 3.39 -4.73 -19.94
C LYS A 65 4.62 -4.62 -20.85
N GLY A 66 5.79 -5.05 -20.39
CA GLY A 66 7.06 -4.93 -21.13
C GLY A 66 7.56 -3.49 -21.29
N ARG A 67 7.04 -2.53 -20.52
CA ARG A 67 7.48 -1.12 -20.55
C ARG A 67 8.73 -0.87 -19.71
N ARG A 68 9.08 -1.82 -18.86
CA ARG A 68 10.24 -1.80 -17.98
C ARG A 68 10.81 -3.21 -17.88
N PRO A 69 12.14 -3.39 -17.84
CA PRO A 69 12.72 -4.71 -17.60
C PRO A 69 12.37 -5.19 -16.19
N ALA A 70 12.23 -6.52 -16.04
CA ALA A 70 12.19 -7.12 -14.73
C ALA A 70 13.51 -6.86 -14.01
N SER A 71 13.43 -6.44 -12.75
CA SER A 71 14.58 -6.16 -11.90
C SER A 71 14.42 -6.93 -10.59
N THR A 72 15.47 -7.60 -10.15
CA THR A 72 15.50 -8.26 -8.84
C THR A 72 15.59 -7.18 -7.75
N LEU A 73 14.44 -6.72 -7.27
CA LEU A 73 14.36 -5.72 -6.20
C LEU A 73 14.17 -6.40 -4.86
N SER A 74 14.86 -5.92 -3.83
CA SER A 74 14.59 -6.39 -2.48
C SER A 74 13.23 -5.87 -1.98
N PRO A 75 12.52 -6.61 -1.12
CA PRO A 75 11.26 -6.15 -0.53
C PRO A 75 11.38 -4.79 0.18
N GLU A 76 12.51 -4.55 0.83
CA GLU A 76 12.80 -3.30 1.54
C GLU A 76 12.89 -2.13 0.57
N THR A 77 13.54 -2.34 -0.57
CA THR A 77 13.69 -1.36 -1.63
C THR A 77 12.33 -0.99 -2.22
N VAL A 78 11.47 -1.98 -2.47
CA VAL A 78 10.12 -1.75 -3.00
C VAL A 78 9.25 -1.00 -2.00
N VAL A 79 9.26 -1.39 -0.72
CA VAL A 79 8.51 -0.70 0.33
C VAL A 79 8.99 0.75 0.49
N ALA A 80 10.31 0.97 0.48
CA ALA A 80 10.87 2.32 0.54
C ALA A 80 10.42 3.18 -0.66
N ALA A 81 10.47 2.61 -1.87
CA ALA A 81 10.02 3.26 -3.10
C ALA A 81 8.53 3.59 -3.11
N ILE A 82 7.67 2.71 -2.57
CA ILE A 82 6.23 2.93 -2.45
C ILE A 82 5.91 4.10 -1.51
N ILE A 83 6.62 4.20 -0.37
CA ILE A 83 6.36 5.28 0.60
C ILE A 83 6.99 6.60 0.14
N GLY A 84 8.13 6.56 -0.55
CA GLY A 84 8.68 7.68 -1.31
C GLY A 84 9.30 8.84 -0.52
N HIS A 85 9.31 8.83 0.83
CA HIS A 85 9.97 9.86 1.63
C HIS A 85 10.46 9.41 3.01
N ASN A 86 11.59 9.91 3.49
CA ASN A 86 12.25 9.40 4.72
C ASN A 86 11.70 9.96 6.04
N ARG A 87 10.63 10.76 6.01
CA ARG A 87 10.02 11.32 7.23
C ARG A 87 9.49 10.20 8.15
N PRO A 88 9.66 10.32 9.47
CA PRO A 88 9.27 9.26 10.42
C PRO A 88 7.75 9.15 10.62
N ALA A 89 6.99 10.15 10.16
CA ALA A 89 5.55 10.24 10.34
C ALA A 89 4.87 10.66 9.03
N LEU A 90 3.67 10.14 8.79
CA LEU A 90 2.83 10.42 7.63
C LEU A 90 1.47 10.97 8.07
N ARG A 91 0.92 11.90 7.32
CA ARG A 91 -0.49 12.29 7.44
C ARG A 91 -1.35 11.16 6.89
N VAL A 92 -2.56 11.00 7.44
CA VAL A 92 -3.54 10.02 6.92
C VAL A 92 -3.81 10.22 5.43
N SER A 93 -3.84 11.46 4.93
CA SER A 93 -4.01 11.73 3.50
C SER A 93 -2.88 11.17 2.64
N GLU A 94 -1.64 11.21 3.15
CA GLU A 94 -0.48 10.64 2.46
C GLU A 94 -0.56 9.11 2.45
N VAL A 95 -0.94 8.50 3.57
CA VAL A 95 -1.20 7.05 3.64
C VAL A 95 -2.32 6.64 2.68
N CYS A 96 -3.40 7.43 2.60
CA CYS A 96 -4.49 7.19 1.65
C CYS A 96 -4.00 7.25 0.19
N ALA A 97 -3.14 8.22 -0.14
CA ALA A 97 -2.56 8.35 -1.48
C ALA A 97 -1.62 7.18 -1.81
N ILE A 98 -0.76 6.79 -0.86
CA ILE A 98 0.17 5.66 -1.02
C ILE A 98 -0.59 4.35 -1.21
N LEU A 99 -1.57 4.07 -0.36
CA LEU A 99 -2.35 2.82 -0.39
C LEU A 99 -3.50 2.86 -1.41
N ASN A 100 -3.75 4.01 -2.02
CA ASN A 100 -4.88 4.26 -2.91
C ASN A 100 -6.19 3.76 -2.27
N CYS A 101 -6.52 4.35 -1.12
CA CYS A 101 -7.67 3.98 -0.31
C CYS A 101 -8.32 5.22 0.33
N ASN A 102 -9.48 5.01 0.96
CA ASN A 102 -10.17 6.09 1.66
C ASN A 102 -9.74 6.18 3.14
N ARG A 103 -10.04 7.33 3.76
CA ARG A 103 -9.71 7.60 5.17
C ARG A 103 -10.36 6.60 6.14
N ASN A 104 -11.53 6.04 5.80
CA ASN A 104 -12.22 5.06 6.64
C ASN A 104 -11.45 3.75 6.75
N LEU A 105 -10.76 3.31 5.68
CA LEU A 105 -9.88 2.15 5.77
C LEU A 105 -8.70 2.43 6.72
N VAL A 106 -8.02 3.55 6.54
CA VAL A 106 -6.88 3.92 7.39
C VAL A 106 -7.30 4.03 8.87
N ARG A 107 -8.45 4.66 9.14
CA ARG A 107 -9.02 4.72 10.49
C ARG A 107 -9.25 3.33 11.08
N ARG A 108 -9.87 2.40 10.32
CA ARG A 108 -10.10 1.02 10.77
C ARG A 108 -8.79 0.27 11.04
N LEU A 109 -7.74 0.50 10.25
CA LEU A 109 -6.42 -0.10 10.46
C LEU A 109 -5.74 0.45 11.72
N LEU A 110 -5.91 1.74 12.03
CA LEU A 110 -5.44 2.34 13.28
C LEU A 110 -6.21 1.79 14.49
N GLU A 111 -7.54 1.70 14.39
CA GLU A 111 -8.39 1.15 15.46
C GLU A 111 -8.12 -0.32 15.75
N SER A 112 -7.76 -1.10 14.72
CA SER A 112 -7.39 -2.50 14.90
C SER A 112 -5.91 -2.72 15.29
N GLY A 113 -5.12 -1.65 15.42
CA GLY A 113 -3.69 -1.73 15.72
C GLY A 113 -2.83 -2.29 14.58
N GLU A 114 -3.37 -2.40 13.36
CA GLU A 114 -2.61 -2.80 12.17
C GLU A 114 -1.66 -1.69 11.70
N LEU A 115 -2.08 -0.45 11.92
CA LEU A 115 -1.24 0.74 11.84
C LEU A 115 -1.15 1.40 13.21
N LEU A 116 -0.01 2.01 13.49
CA LEU A 116 0.27 2.71 14.73
C LEU A 116 0.40 4.21 14.49
N SER A 117 -0.18 4.99 15.39
CA SER A 117 -0.03 6.44 15.41
C SER A 117 1.39 6.84 15.82
N TYR A 118 1.93 7.89 15.22
CA TYR A 118 3.22 8.46 15.56
C TYR A 118 3.10 9.37 16.79
N GLY A 119 4.00 9.20 17.77
CA GLY A 119 4.09 10.07 18.94
C GLY A 119 3.09 9.80 20.07
N THR A 120 2.25 8.77 19.97
CA THR A 120 1.37 8.36 21.07
C THR A 120 1.96 7.16 21.80
N ALA A 121 2.43 7.36 23.04
CA ALA A 121 2.34 6.30 24.03
C ALA A 121 0.86 5.86 24.09
N GLN A 122 0.57 4.56 24.15
CA GLN A 122 -0.79 4.00 24.26
C GLN A 122 -1.56 4.68 25.40
N ARG A 123 -2.23 5.80 25.15
CA ARG A 123 -3.15 6.44 26.08
C ARG A 123 -4.52 6.38 25.46
N SER A 124 -5.26 5.40 25.95
CA SER A 124 -6.71 5.26 25.86
C SER A 124 -7.40 6.58 26.21
N CYS A 125 -7.65 7.43 25.22
CA CYS A 125 -8.45 8.64 25.45
C CYS A 125 -9.29 8.95 24.21
N GLN A 126 -10.59 8.62 24.28
CA GLN A 126 -11.66 8.91 23.31
C GLN A 126 -11.83 10.40 22.93
N SER A 127 -10.92 11.30 23.32
CA SER A 127 -11.10 12.76 23.28
C SER A 127 -10.25 13.51 22.23
N GLN A 128 -9.25 12.89 21.60
CA GLN A 128 -8.39 13.58 20.61
C GLN A 128 -8.90 13.52 19.15
N LEU A 129 -10.17 13.17 18.94
CA LEU A 129 -10.78 12.87 17.63
C LEU A 129 -10.94 14.07 16.66
N ARG A 130 -10.48 15.28 16.98
CA ARG A 130 -10.61 16.44 16.09
C ARG A 130 -9.51 16.57 15.04
N ARG A 131 -8.36 15.90 15.21
CA ARG A 131 -7.30 15.84 14.19
C ARG A 131 -6.96 14.38 13.91
N LEU A 132 -6.96 14.00 12.64
CA LEU A 132 -6.52 12.67 12.23
C LEU A 132 -5.06 12.47 12.70
N PRO A 133 -4.75 11.36 13.38
CA PRO A 133 -3.41 11.14 13.92
C PRO A 133 -2.39 11.02 12.79
N LEU A 134 -1.14 11.37 13.09
CA LEU A 134 -0.03 11.00 12.21
C LEU A 134 0.20 9.50 12.33
N VAL A 135 0.53 8.83 11.22
CA VAL A 135 0.85 7.40 11.16
C VAL A 135 2.37 7.24 11.20
N ALA A 136 2.87 6.34 12.03
CA ALA A 136 4.30 6.05 12.08
C ALA A 136 4.76 5.37 10.79
N ARG A 137 5.82 5.89 10.16
CA ARG A 137 6.37 5.33 8.91
C ARG A 137 6.76 3.86 9.08
N ALA A 138 7.50 3.54 10.14
CA ALA A 138 7.91 2.17 10.44
C ALA A 138 6.71 1.22 10.59
N SER A 139 5.57 1.71 11.09
CA SER A 139 4.35 0.92 11.16
C SER A 139 3.77 0.63 9.78
N LEU A 140 3.76 1.61 8.87
CA LEU A 140 3.33 1.41 7.49
C LEU A 140 4.29 0.46 6.73
N GLU A 141 5.60 0.57 6.95
CA GLU A 141 6.59 -0.36 6.39
C GLU A 141 6.32 -1.79 6.84
N ASN A 142 6.16 -2.00 8.15
CA ASN A 142 5.85 -3.31 8.72
C ASN A 142 4.50 -3.84 8.23
N PHE A 143 3.50 -2.96 8.07
CA PHE A 143 2.21 -3.32 7.48
C PHE A 143 2.39 -3.83 6.04
N LEU A 144 3.10 -3.09 5.18
CA LEU A 144 3.34 -3.51 3.80
C LEU A 144 4.17 -4.80 3.74
N ARG A 145 5.19 -4.97 4.59
CA ARG A 145 5.96 -6.22 4.65
C ARG A 145 5.09 -7.43 4.99
N ARG A 146 4.26 -7.32 6.03
CA ARG A 146 3.39 -8.42 6.50
C ARG A 146 2.24 -8.75 5.56
N ARG A 147 1.77 -7.76 4.78
CA ARG A 147 0.57 -7.88 3.94
C ARG A 147 0.86 -8.18 2.48
N ARG A 148 2.12 -8.38 2.13
CA ARG A 148 2.53 -8.84 0.80
C ARG A 148 1.97 -10.25 0.56
N LEU A 149 1.43 -10.50 -0.63
CA LEU A 149 0.77 -11.76 -0.94
C LEU A 149 1.73 -12.90 -1.34
N PHE A 150 2.93 -12.58 -1.84
CA PHE A 150 3.98 -13.52 -2.27
C PHE A 150 5.35 -12.88 -2.13
#